data_AF-A0A831RKR7-F1
#
_entry.id   AF-A0A831RKR7-F1
#
_cell.length_a   1.000
_cell.length_b   1.000
_cell.length_c   1.000
_cell.angle_alpha   90.00
_cell.angle_beta   90.00
_cell.angle_gamma   90.00
#
_symmetry.space_group_name_H-M   'P 1'
#
loop_
_entity.id
_entity.type
_entity.pdbx_description
1 polymer ?
#
loop_
_entity_poly.entity_id
_entity_poly.type
_entity_poly.pdbx_seq_one_letter_code
_entity_poly.pdbx_strand_id
1 'polypeptide(L)'
;MQHARAGAGQRHPAEPGVAMSAGVITKAVFPVAGMGTRFLPVTKATPKEMLPIVDKPLIQYAAEEAIAAGVRELIFVTSSSKRAIEDHFD
;
A
#
# COMPACT_ATOMS: atom_id res chain seq x y z
N MET A 1 16.01 57.53 7.82
CA MET A 1 16.57 56.28 7.29
C MET A 1 16.23 55.16 8.27
N GLN A 2 15.24 54.34 7.93
CA GLN A 2 14.82 53.19 8.74
C GLN A 2 15.44 51.93 8.14
N HIS A 3 16.06 51.13 9.01
CA HIS A 3 16.81 49.93 8.66
C HIS A 3 15.88 48.82 8.16
N ALA A 4 16.22 48.30 6.98
CA ALA A 4 15.63 47.11 6.39
C ALA A 4 15.84 45.88 7.28
N ARG A 5 14.77 45.14 7.57
CA ARG A 5 14.86 43.73 7.99
C ARG A 5 14.51 42.86 6.79
N ALA A 6 15.53 42.43 6.07
CA ALA A 6 15.40 41.33 5.13
C ALA A 6 15.06 40.06 5.93
N GLY A 7 13.90 39.47 5.65
CA GLY A 7 13.53 38.16 6.16
C GLY A 7 14.48 37.12 5.58
N ALA A 8 15.49 36.75 6.36
CA ALA A 8 16.23 35.52 6.13
C ALA A 8 15.28 34.36 6.41
N GLY A 9 14.51 33.97 5.39
CA GLY A 9 13.86 32.67 5.36
C GLY A 9 14.91 31.64 5.71
N GLN A 10 14.65 30.88 6.78
CA GLN A 10 15.52 29.83 7.27
C GLN A 10 15.72 28.84 6.11
N ARG A 11 16.86 28.95 5.43
CA ARG A 11 17.30 27.93 4.48
C ARG A 11 17.54 26.69 5.30
N HIS A 12 16.70 25.68 5.07
CA HIS A 12 16.90 24.36 5.64
C HIS A 12 18.30 23.89 5.21
N PRO A 13 19.24 23.66 6.14
CA PRO A 13 20.53 23.11 5.76
C PRO A 13 20.29 21.75 5.09
N ALA A 14 20.98 21.48 3.99
CA ALA A 14 20.91 20.17 3.33
C ALA A 14 21.39 19.11 4.33
N GLU A 15 20.46 18.27 4.78
CA GLU A 15 20.75 17.24 5.79
C GLU A 15 21.80 16.27 5.26
N PRO A 16 22.91 16.06 5.99
CA PRO A 16 23.93 15.10 5.60
C PRO A 16 23.36 13.70 5.70
N GLY A 17 23.17 13.06 4.54
CA GLY A 17 22.96 11.62 4.39
C GLY A 17 21.88 11.03 5.29
N VAL A 18 20.65 10.95 4.78
CA VAL A 18 19.57 10.17 5.41
C VAL A 18 19.99 8.70 5.48
N ALA A 19 20.73 8.34 6.52
CA ALA A 19 20.70 6.99 7.04
C ALA A 19 19.28 6.80 7.54
N MET A 20 18.49 6.01 6.81
CA MET A 20 17.20 5.54 7.29
C MET A 20 17.44 4.86 8.64
N SER A 21 17.21 5.56 9.76
CA SER A 21 16.77 4.86 10.96
C SER A 21 15.38 4.39 10.57
N ALA A 22 15.31 3.25 9.87
CA ALA A 22 14.06 2.74 9.36
C ALA A 22 13.17 2.51 10.58
N GLY A 23 12.29 3.48 10.85
CA GLY A 23 11.26 3.34 11.85
C GLY A 23 10.55 2.03 11.56
N VAL A 24 10.16 1.33 12.62
CA VAL A 24 9.53 0.01 12.50
C VAL A 24 8.47 0.06 11.40
N ILE A 25 8.63 -0.76 10.35
CA ILE A 25 7.68 -0.83 9.24
C ILE A 25 6.41 -1.48 9.77
N THR A 26 5.31 -0.74 9.73
CA THR A 26 4.07 -1.10 10.43
C THR A 26 2.85 -1.12 9.52
N LYS A 27 2.99 -0.65 8.28
CA LYS A 27 1.90 -0.56 7.30
C LYS A 27 2.29 -1.25 6.00
N ALA A 28 1.36 -1.96 5.38
CA ALA A 28 1.49 -2.51 4.03
C ALA A 28 0.34 -2.04 3.14
N VAL A 29 0.65 -1.67 1.90
CA VAL A 29 -0.32 -1.19 0.92
C VAL A 29 -0.46 -2.22 -0.21
N PHE A 30 -1.69 -2.65 -0.47
CA PHE A 30 -2.05 -3.64 -1.49
C PHE A 30 -2.84 -2.96 -2.62
N PRO A 31 -2.22 -2.67 -3.77
CA PRO A 31 -2.94 -2.16 -4.93
C PRO A 31 -3.73 -3.28 -5.62
N VAL A 32 -5.04 -3.31 -5.40
CA VAL A 32 -5.95 -4.40 -5.84
C VAL A 32 -7.08 -3.92 -6.78
N ALA A 33 -6.97 -2.70 -7.30
CA ALA A 33 -7.97 -2.08 -8.18
C ALA A 33 -7.96 -2.58 -9.65
N GLY A 34 -7.03 -3.47 -10.04
CA GLY A 34 -6.82 -3.85 -11.45
C GLY A 34 -7.86 -4.80 -12.04
N MET A 35 -8.13 -4.69 -13.35
CA MET A 35 -9.13 -5.54 -14.05
C MET A 35 -8.69 -6.97 -14.36
N GLY A 36 -7.39 -7.29 -14.28
CA GLY A 36 -6.89 -8.66 -14.47
C GLY A 36 -7.10 -9.25 -15.88
N THR A 37 -7.05 -8.44 -16.94
CA THR A 37 -7.39 -8.84 -18.32
C THR A 37 -6.58 -10.01 -18.88
N ARG A 38 -5.38 -10.27 -18.36
CA ARG A 38 -4.53 -11.40 -18.78
C ARG A 38 -5.06 -12.77 -18.35
N PHE A 39 -5.99 -12.80 -17.40
CA PHE A 39 -6.61 -14.01 -16.86
C PHE A 39 -8.08 -14.12 -17.28
N LEU A 40 -8.48 -13.40 -18.33
CA LEU A 40 -9.79 -13.63 -18.92
C LEU A 40 -9.85 -15.05 -19.53
N PRO A 41 -11.01 -15.74 -19.44
CA PRO A 41 -12.29 -15.23 -18.97
C PRO A 41 -12.49 -15.26 -17.45
N VAL A 42 -11.60 -15.90 -16.70
CA VAL A 42 -11.74 -16.15 -15.25
C VAL A 42 -11.94 -14.85 -14.47
N THR A 43 -11.18 -13.81 -14.82
CA THR A 43 -11.23 -12.52 -14.12
C THR A 43 -12.40 -11.61 -14.50
N LYS A 44 -13.32 -12.08 -15.35
CA LYS A 44 -14.51 -11.31 -15.72
C LYS A 44 -15.48 -11.14 -14.55
N ALA A 45 -15.61 -12.17 -13.72
CA ALA A 45 -16.55 -12.19 -12.58
C ALA A 45 -15.83 -12.17 -11.21
N THR A 46 -14.59 -12.66 -11.16
CA THR A 46 -13.83 -12.79 -9.91
C THR A 46 -12.56 -11.94 -9.99
N PRO A 47 -12.26 -11.09 -8.99
CA PRO A 47 -10.97 -10.39 -8.93
C PRO A 47 -9.78 -11.35 -9.04
N LYS A 48 -8.70 -10.95 -9.70
CA LYS A 48 -7.52 -11.83 -9.84
C LYS A 48 -6.87 -12.14 -8.49
N GLU A 49 -6.99 -11.21 -7.56
CA GLU A 49 -6.52 -11.30 -6.17
C GLU A 49 -7.30 -12.34 -5.35
N MET A 50 -8.53 -12.65 -5.79
CA MET A 50 -9.41 -13.65 -5.17
C MET A 50 -9.26 -15.04 -5.79
N LEU A 51 -8.41 -15.20 -6.82
CA LEU A 51 -8.18 -16.52 -7.41
C LEU A 51 -7.49 -17.42 -6.39
N PRO A 52 -8.00 -18.65 -6.17
CA PRO A 52 -7.44 -19.55 -5.18
C PRO A 52 -6.11 -20.11 -5.67
N ILE A 53 -5.13 -20.13 -4.77
CA ILE A 53 -3.94 -20.96 -4.87
C ILE A 53 -4.09 -22.06 -3.85
N VAL A 54 -4.38 -23.27 -4.34
CA VAL A 54 -4.78 -24.43 -3.54
C VAL A 54 -6.09 -24.16 -2.79
N ASP A 55 -6.02 -23.67 -1.56
CA ASP A 55 -7.13 -23.54 -0.61
C ASP A 55 -7.44 -22.09 -0.22
N LYS A 56 -6.54 -21.14 -0.49
CA LYS A 56 -6.69 -19.73 -0.10
C LYS A 56 -6.62 -18.77 -1.29
N PRO A 57 -7.34 -17.66 -1.27
CA PRO A 57 -7.16 -16.57 -2.23
C PRO A 57 -5.72 -16.03 -2.24
N LEU A 58 -5.23 -15.60 -3.40
CA LEU A 58 -3.89 -15.00 -3.53
C LEU A 58 -3.66 -13.84 -2.54
N ILE A 59 -4.67 -12.99 -2.33
CA ILE A 59 -4.58 -11.86 -1.42
C ILE A 59 -4.39 -12.26 0.06
N GLN A 60 -4.90 -13.43 0.45
CA GLN A 60 -4.73 -13.97 1.80
C GLN A 60 -3.25 -14.26 2.08
N TYR A 61 -2.54 -14.88 1.12
CA TYR A 61 -1.10 -15.14 1.26
C TYR A 61 -0.30 -13.85 1.44
N ALA A 62 -0.61 -12.81 0.66
CA ALA A 62 0.08 -11.52 0.75
C ALA A 62 -0.18 -10.80 2.08
N ALA A 63 -1.40 -10.90 2.61
CA ALA A 63 -1.76 -10.37 3.93
C ALA A 63 -1.04 -11.13 5.06
N GLU A 64 -1.05 -12.47 5.01
CA GLU A 64 -0.35 -13.32 5.98
C GLU A 64 1.16 -13.06 5.99
N GLU A 65 1.77 -12.86 4.82
CA GLU A 65 3.18 -12.51 4.69
C GLU A 65 3.50 -11.15 5.33
N ALA A 66 2.67 -10.14 5.08
CA ALA A 66 2.84 -8.82 5.70
C ALA A 66 2.73 -8.89 7.23
N ILE A 67 1.75 -9.64 7.75
CA ILE A 67 1.60 -9.86 9.20
C ILE A 67 2.82 -10.58 9.77
N ALA A 68 3.31 -11.63 9.10
CA ALA A 68 4.51 -12.35 9.52
C ALA A 68 5.77 -11.45 9.51
N ALA A 69 5.81 -10.43 8.64
CA ALA A 69 6.87 -9.42 8.61
C ALA A 69 6.72 -8.33 9.69
N GLY A 70 5.68 -8.39 10.54
CA GLY A 70 5.44 -7.44 11.63
C GLY A 70 4.59 -6.22 11.26
N VAL A 71 3.93 -6.24 10.10
CA VAL A 71 2.97 -5.20 9.71
C VAL A 71 1.71 -5.31 10.57
N ARG A 72 1.21 -4.16 11.04
CA ARG A 72 0.03 -4.06 11.90
C ARG A 72 -1.18 -3.45 11.20
N GLU A 73 -0.97 -2.79 10.06
CA GLU A 73 -2.01 -2.12 9.30
C GLU A 73 -1.93 -2.53 7.83
N LEU A 74 -2.97 -3.19 7.35
CA LEU A 74 -3.12 -3.57 5.95
C LEU A 74 -4.04 -2.56 5.26
N ILE A 75 -3.57 -1.96 4.18
CA ILE A 75 -4.28 -0.91 3.45
C ILE A 75 -4.54 -1.42 2.04
N PHE A 76 -5.82 -1.63 1.69
CA PHE A 76 -6.20 -2.08 0.36
C PHE A 76 -6.62 -0.89 -0.51
N VAL A 77 -5.93 -0.69 -1.63
CA VAL A 77 -6.31 0.32 -2.63
C VAL A 77 -7.16 -0.39 -3.69
N THR A 78 -8.47 -0.20 -3.59
CA THR A 78 -9.49 -0.96 -4.33
C THR A 78 -10.25 -0.09 -5.35
N SER A 79 -11.22 -0.68 -6.05
CA SER A 79 -12.18 0.04 -6.90
C SER A 79 -13.59 -0.50 -6.67
N SER A 80 -14.62 0.19 -7.15
CA SER A 80 -16.03 -0.20 -6.93
C SER A 80 -16.40 -1.61 -7.39
N SER A 81 -15.63 -2.20 -8.31
CA SER A 81 -15.86 -3.56 -8.82
C SER A 81 -15.24 -4.68 -7.98
N LYS A 82 -14.64 -4.36 -6.83
CA LYS A 82 -13.76 -5.27 -6.06
C LYS A 82 -14.28 -5.60 -4.65
N ARG A 83 -15.59 -5.50 -4.45
CA ARG A 83 -16.25 -5.76 -3.15
C ARG A 83 -15.92 -7.12 -2.54
N ALA A 84 -15.74 -8.15 -3.37
CA ALA A 84 -15.36 -9.49 -2.92
C ALA A 84 -14.02 -9.55 -2.14
N ILE A 85 -13.13 -8.56 -2.31
CA ILE A 85 -11.90 -8.46 -1.50
C ILE A 85 -12.23 -7.94 -0.11
N GLU A 86 -13.08 -6.91 0.01
CA GLU A 86 -13.55 -6.37 1.28
C GLU A 86 -14.31 -7.45 2.07
N ASP A 87 -15.29 -8.10 1.43
CA ASP A 87 -16.10 -9.16 2.04
C ASP A 87 -15.29 -10.37 2.54
N HIS A 88 -14.06 -10.57 2.03
CA HIS A 88 -13.16 -11.66 2.47
C HIS A 88 -12.40 -11.33 3.76
N PHE A 89 -12.16 -10.04 4.02
CA PHE A 89 -11.41 -9.56 5.19
C PHE A 89 -12.29 -8.90 6.27
N ASP A 90 -13.56 -8.64 5.98
CA ASP A 90 -14.60 -8.31 6.97
C ASP A 90 -14.90 -9.49 7.91
#